data_AF-A0A087AFA5-F1
#
_entry.id   AF-A0A087AFA5-F1
#
_cell.length_a   1.000
_cell.length_b   1.000
_cell.length_c   1.000
_cell.angle_alpha   90.00
_cell.angle_beta   90.00
_cell.angle_gamma   90.00
#
_symmetry.space_group_name_H-M   'P 1'
#
loop_
_entity.id
_entity.type
_entity.pdbx_description
1 polymer ?
#
loop_
_entity_poly.entity_id
_entity_poly.type
_entity_poly.pdbx_seq_one_letter_code
_entity_poly.pdbx_strand_id
1 'polypeptide(L)'
;MPRADVTIPNIQMTRKQRCTAIANYRKRNKWASDYEPDTLLDANPGMSVQEAFEQLKAETEREQAIKEEHDRRNARRVATHLYGTRYSSLDEMERIQLRVLLENAGRRDVADALIDNISCSAQSMINHLDNGEQGRDPETDWLTILPIRVKPDTDTGHVGQFLADLRSHRRKWRMWGRYPTPSGADREAQMLRQQAGPGFDVHTVTYRADGTTGVFARRP
;
A
#
# COMPACT_ATOMS: atom_id res chain seq x y z
N MET A 1 25.60 -0.36 58.30
CA MET A 1 25.58 -1.56 57.41
C MET A 1 26.56 -1.29 56.28
N PRO A 2 27.58 -2.15 56.06
CA PRO A 2 28.50 -1.97 54.93
C PRO A 2 27.71 -2.00 53.63
N ARG A 3 27.92 -1.02 52.76
CA ARG A 3 27.35 -1.01 51.42
C ARG A 3 27.98 -2.19 50.68
N ALA A 4 27.19 -3.22 50.38
CA ALA A 4 27.64 -4.27 49.48
C ALA A 4 27.93 -3.60 48.13
N ASP A 5 29.21 -3.56 47.78
CA ASP A 5 29.68 -2.92 46.56
C ASP A 5 29.28 -3.79 45.37
N VAL A 6 28.60 -3.17 44.41
CA VAL A 6 28.03 -3.84 43.24
C VAL A 6 29.09 -4.10 42.17
N THR A 7 30.28 -3.54 42.33
CA THR A 7 31.45 -3.68 41.44
C THR A 7 32.39 -4.82 41.83
N ILE A 8 32.21 -5.40 43.03
CA ILE A 8 33.03 -6.53 43.47
C ILE A 8 32.60 -7.79 42.69
N PRO A 9 33.55 -8.58 42.17
CA PRO A 9 33.25 -9.86 41.53
C PRO A 9 32.45 -10.81 42.43
N ASN A 10 31.46 -11.51 41.87
CA ASN A 10 30.58 -12.42 42.60
C ASN A 10 31.34 -13.50 43.38
N ILE A 11 32.46 -13.99 42.85
CA ILE A 11 33.35 -14.98 43.48
C ILE A 11 33.95 -14.51 44.80
N GLN A 12 34.05 -13.20 45.01
CA GLN A 12 34.55 -12.59 46.25
C GLN A 12 33.43 -12.29 47.26
N MET A 13 32.18 -12.60 46.91
CA MET A 13 31.00 -12.29 47.72
C MET A 13 30.39 -13.56 48.32
N THR A 14 29.98 -13.46 49.58
CA THR A 14 29.06 -14.45 50.16
C THR A 14 27.68 -14.31 49.54
N ARG A 15 26.88 -15.38 49.56
CA ARG A 15 25.48 -15.37 49.08
C ARG A 15 24.66 -14.21 49.69
N LYS A 16 24.86 -13.92 50.98
CA LYS A 16 24.18 -12.81 51.68
C LYS A 16 24.62 -11.43 51.16
N GLN A 17 25.91 -11.25 50.89
CA GLN A 17 26.44 -10.01 50.30
C GLN A 17 25.91 -9.82 48.87
N ARG A 18 25.86 -10.89 48.07
CA ARG A 18 25.30 -10.89 46.72
C ARG A 18 23.83 -10.44 46.71
N CYS A 19 22.98 -11.08 47.51
CA CYS A 19 21.56 -10.70 47.61
C CYS A 19 21.40 -9.23 48.06
N THR A 20 22.27 -8.75 48.96
CA THR A 20 22.25 -7.36 49.41
C THR A 20 22.67 -6.39 48.30
N ALA A 21 23.69 -6.73 47.51
CA ALA A 21 24.14 -5.93 46.37
C ALA A 21 23.06 -5.87 45.27
N ILE A 22 22.44 -7.01 44.94
CA ILE A 22 21.31 -7.08 43.99
C ILE A 22 20.16 -6.19 44.46
N ALA A 23 19.73 -6.33 45.72
CA ALA A 23 18.65 -5.51 46.28
C ALA A 23 19.00 -4.01 46.28
N ASN A 24 20.24 -3.65 46.59
CA ASN A 24 20.70 -2.27 46.54
C ASN A 24 20.75 -1.72 45.10
N TYR A 25 21.16 -2.54 44.13
CA TYR A 25 21.19 -2.16 42.72
C TYR A 25 19.77 -1.90 42.20
N ARG A 26 18.82 -2.80 42.48
CA ARG A 26 17.38 -2.62 42.15
C ARG A 26 16.77 -1.37 42.78
N LYS A 27 17.14 -1.04 44.03
CA LYS A 27 16.67 0.19 44.68
C LYS A 27 17.18 1.47 44.01
N ARG A 28 18.37 1.44 43.39
CA ARG A 28 18.97 2.60 42.71
C ARG A 28 18.55 2.68 41.25
N ASN A 29 18.29 1.54 40.61
CA ASN A 29 17.99 1.42 39.20
C ASN A 29 16.60 0.78 39.03
N LYS A 30 15.58 1.61 38.76
CA LYS A 30 14.19 1.15 38.64
C LYS A 30 14.04 0.02 37.60
N TRP A 31 14.73 0.13 36.47
CA TRP A 31 14.74 -0.85 35.38
C TRP A 31 15.30 -2.22 35.80
N ALA A 32 16.20 -2.27 36.79
CA ALA A 32 16.82 -3.53 37.21
C ALA A 32 15.85 -4.48 37.93
N SER A 33 14.63 -4.03 38.23
CA SER A 33 13.57 -4.86 38.80
C SER A 33 13.06 -5.91 37.82
N ASP A 34 13.20 -5.65 36.51
CA ASP A 34 12.68 -6.50 35.44
C ASP A 34 13.63 -7.67 35.08
N TYR A 35 14.81 -7.71 35.70
CA TYR A 35 15.90 -8.64 35.37
C TYR A 35 16.30 -9.51 36.54
N GLU A 36 16.62 -10.77 36.27
CA GLU A 36 17.07 -11.75 37.27
C GLU A 36 18.56 -12.11 37.06
N PRO A 37 19.50 -11.48 37.79
CA PRO A 37 20.93 -11.63 37.56
C PRO A 37 21.51 -12.93 38.14
N ASP A 38 20.79 -13.63 39.05
CA ASP A 38 21.34 -14.78 39.77
C ASP A 38 21.84 -15.88 38.82
N THR A 39 21.09 -16.19 37.75
CA THR A 39 21.50 -17.21 36.77
C THR A 39 22.79 -16.81 36.03
N LEU A 40 22.92 -15.54 35.65
CA LEU A 40 24.11 -15.04 34.94
C LEU A 40 25.34 -14.98 35.86
N LEU A 41 25.13 -14.59 37.11
CA LEU A 41 26.16 -14.54 38.16
C LEU A 41 26.63 -15.93 38.57
N ASP A 42 25.74 -16.92 38.62
CA ASP A 42 26.08 -18.32 38.92
C ASP A 42 26.87 -18.95 37.76
N ALA A 43 26.53 -18.61 36.51
CA ALA A 43 27.28 -19.05 35.33
C ALA A 43 28.63 -18.32 35.16
N ASN A 44 28.75 -17.09 35.67
CA ASN A 44 29.95 -16.26 35.55
C ASN A 44 30.39 -15.72 36.92
N PRO A 45 31.04 -16.54 37.78
CA PRO A 45 31.43 -16.10 39.13
C PRO A 45 32.40 -14.92 39.14
N GLY A 46 33.20 -14.72 38.08
CA GLY A 46 34.10 -13.57 37.96
C GLY A 46 33.40 -12.23 37.69
N MET A 47 32.11 -12.25 37.35
CA MET A 47 31.31 -11.08 37.01
C MET A 47 30.77 -10.39 38.27
N SER A 48 30.74 -9.06 38.27
CA SER A 48 30.11 -8.27 39.33
C SER A 48 28.59 -8.17 39.15
N VAL A 49 27.88 -7.80 40.22
CA VAL A 49 26.42 -7.60 40.17
C VAL A 49 26.03 -6.50 39.18
N GLN A 50 26.84 -5.44 39.09
CA GLN A 50 26.63 -4.37 38.13
C GLN A 50 26.76 -4.86 36.68
N GLU A 51 27.86 -5.57 36.36
CA GLU A 51 28.09 -6.11 35.02
C GLU A 51 26.97 -7.07 34.60
N ALA A 52 26.48 -7.91 35.52
CA ALA A 52 25.39 -8.83 35.22
C ALA A 52 24.08 -8.10 34.84
N PHE A 53 23.72 -7.04 35.57
CA PHE A 53 22.55 -6.24 35.23
C PHE A 53 22.70 -5.47 33.92
N GLU A 54 23.88 -4.88 33.69
CA GLU A 54 24.17 -4.15 32.45
C GLU A 54 24.16 -5.07 31.23
N GLN A 55 24.71 -6.29 31.37
CA GLN A 55 24.67 -7.29 30.32
C GLN A 55 23.25 -7.75 30.01
N LEU A 56 22.43 -8.08 31.02
CA LEU A 56 21.04 -8.49 30.81
C LEU A 56 20.21 -7.40 30.14
N LYS A 57 20.43 -6.14 30.54
CA LYS A 57 19.81 -4.98 29.88
C LYS A 57 20.24 -4.88 28.43
N ALA A 58 21.54 -4.92 28.15
CA ALA A 58 22.06 -4.80 26.80
C ALA A 58 21.59 -5.95 25.88
N GLU A 59 21.47 -7.16 26.41
CA GLU A 59 20.95 -8.32 25.68
C GLU A 59 19.46 -8.14 25.34
N THR A 60 18.64 -7.71 26.30
CA THR A 60 17.21 -7.45 26.07
C THR A 60 17.00 -6.28 25.11
N GLU A 61 17.76 -5.19 25.23
CA GLU A 61 17.71 -4.06 24.31
C GLU A 61 18.10 -4.49 22.89
N ARG A 62 19.11 -5.37 22.76
CA ARG A 62 19.53 -5.93 21.47
C ARG A 62 18.46 -6.84 20.87
N GLU A 63 17.88 -7.74 21.66
CA GLU A 63 16.78 -8.60 21.22
C GLU A 63 15.57 -7.79 20.78
N GLN A 64 15.22 -6.75 21.54
CA GLN A 64 14.14 -5.84 21.20
C GLN A 64 14.44 -5.08 19.91
N ALA A 65 15.66 -4.55 19.74
CA ALA A 65 16.05 -3.89 18.50
C ALA A 65 16.00 -4.84 17.28
N ILE A 66 16.42 -6.10 17.44
CA ILE A 66 16.32 -7.13 16.40
C ILE A 66 14.86 -7.41 16.06
N LYS A 67 13.99 -7.54 17.08
CA LYS A 67 12.56 -7.76 16.89
C LYS A 67 11.90 -6.59 16.16
N GLU A 68 12.18 -5.36 16.57
CA GLU A 68 11.67 -4.14 15.93
C GLU A 68 12.15 -4.01 14.48
N GLU A 69 13.42 -4.32 14.20
CA GLU A 69 13.95 -4.38 12.84
C GLU A 69 13.24 -5.44 12.00
N HIS A 70 13.04 -6.64 12.56
CA HIS A 70 12.34 -7.73 11.90
C HIS A 70 10.88 -7.34 11.59
N ASP A 71 10.16 -6.78 12.56
CA ASP A 71 8.78 -6.35 12.41
C ASP A 71 8.68 -5.22 11.38
N ARG A 72 9.62 -4.28 11.37
CA ARG A 72 9.69 -3.21 10.35
C ARG A 72 9.94 -3.77 8.95
N ARG A 73 10.84 -4.75 8.80
CA ARG A 73 11.07 -5.44 7.52
C ARG A 73 9.83 -6.19 7.06
N ASN A 74 9.15 -6.87 7.97
CA ASN A 74 7.93 -7.59 7.66
C ASN A 74 6.81 -6.63 7.24
N ALA A 75 6.60 -5.54 7.98
CA ALA A 75 5.65 -4.50 7.63
C ALA A 75 5.94 -3.88 6.25
N ARG A 76 7.21 -3.60 5.94
CA ARG A 76 7.62 -3.14 4.61
C ARG A 76 7.33 -4.17 3.53
N ARG A 77 7.62 -5.45 3.77
CA ARG A 77 7.35 -6.53 2.82
C ARG A 77 5.85 -6.66 2.54
N VAL A 78 5.02 -6.62 3.58
CA VAL A 78 3.55 -6.65 3.46
C VAL A 78 3.06 -5.43 2.70
N ALA A 79 3.53 -4.23 3.03
CA ALA A 79 3.16 -3.02 2.30
C ALA A 79 3.55 -3.11 0.81
N THR A 80 4.79 -3.52 0.50
CA THR A 80 5.24 -3.71 -0.88
C THR A 80 4.36 -4.71 -1.64
N HIS A 81 3.97 -5.82 -0.99
CA HIS A 81 3.06 -6.81 -1.57
C HIS A 81 1.69 -6.21 -1.85
N LEU A 82 1.06 -5.57 -0.87
CA LEU A 82 -0.26 -4.97 -0.99
C LEU A 82 -0.31 -3.86 -2.05
N TYR A 83 0.71 -3.00 -2.09
CA TYR A 83 0.78 -1.90 -3.05
C TYR A 83 1.17 -2.36 -4.46
N GLY A 84 2.00 -3.39 -4.59
CA GLY A 84 2.52 -3.88 -5.86
C GLY A 84 1.62 -4.90 -6.56
N THR A 85 0.80 -5.63 -5.81
CA THR A 85 -0.09 -6.66 -6.35
C THR A 85 -1.36 -6.03 -6.95
N ARG A 86 -1.86 -6.64 -8.04
CA ARG A 86 -3.11 -6.22 -8.68
C ARG A 86 -4.28 -6.42 -7.73
N TYR A 87 -5.20 -5.46 -7.69
CA TYR A 87 -6.32 -5.47 -6.75
C TYR A 87 -7.20 -6.73 -6.86
N SER A 88 -7.41 -7.26 -8.07
CA SER A 88 -8.13 -8.50 -8.33
C SER A 88 -7.44 -9.75 -7.77
N SER A 89 -6.13 -9.70 -7.59
CA SER A 89 -5.31 -10.81 -7.10
C SER A 89 -5.13 -10.80 -5.58
N LEU A 90 -5.47 -9.69 -4.92
CA LEU A 90 -5.54 -9.61 -3.46
C LEU A 90 -6.79 -10.33 -2.96
N ASP A 91 -6.67 -11.02 -1.83
CA ASP A 91 -7.82 -11.56 -1.11
C ASP A 91 -8.65 -10.45 -0.41
N GLU A 92 -9.79 -10.80 0.15
CA GLU A 92 -10.68 -9.83 0.81
C GLU A 92 -10.02 -9.10 1.99
N MET A 93 -9.25 -9.83 2.81
CA MET A 93 -8.56 -9.25 3.96
C MET A 93 -7.42 -8.33 3.53
N GLU A 94 -6.67 -8.71 2.51
CA GLU A 94 -5.62 -7.90 1.91
C GLU A 94 -6.18 -6.63 1.27
N ARG A 95 -7.34 -6.70 0.61
CA ARG A 95 -8.04 -5.50 0.07
C ARG A 95 -8.48 -4.56 1.17
N ILE A 96 -9.02 -5.08 2.28
CA ILE A 96 -9.39 -4.27 3.45
C ILE A 96 -8.15 -3.62 4.05
N GLN A 97 -7.06 -4.37 4.24
CA GLN A 97 -5.81 -3.84 4.77
C GLN A 97 -5.22 -2.75 3.87
N LEU A 98 -5.16 -2.98 2.56
CA LEU A 98 -4.69 -1.98 1.58
C LEU A 98 -5.55 -0.71 1.63
N ARG A 99 -6.88 -0.85 1.71
CA ARG A 99 -7.79 0.29 1.83
C ARG A 99 -7.49 1.12 3.08
N VAL A 100 -7.34 0.48 4.24
CA VAL A 100 -7.01 1.16 5.49
C VAL A 100 -5.66 1.88 5.40
N LEU A 101 -4.64 1.25 4.79
CA LEU A 101 -3.34 1.88 4.58
C LEU A 101 -3.45 3.13 3.70
N LEU A 102 -4.18 3.05 2.58
CA LEU A 102 -4.39 4.17 1.67
C LEU A 102 -5.20 5.30 2.33
N GLU A 103 -6.26 4.98 3.06
CA GLU A 103 -7.07 5.98 3.78
C GLU A 103 -6.26 6.69 4.88
N ASN A 104 -5.47 5.95 5.65
CA ASN A 104 -4.57 6.53 6.67
C ASN A 104 -3.46 7.39 6.05
N ALA A 105 -3.05 7.08 4.82
CA ALA A 105 -2.11 7.91 4.04
C ALA A 105 -2.78 9.10 3.35
N GLY A 106 -4.09 9.33 3.55
CA GLY A 106 -4.85 10.40 2.90
C GLY A 106 -5.16 10.16 1.42
N ARG A 107 -4.96 8.94 0.93
CA ARG A 107 -5.12 8.51 -0.48
C ARG A 107 -6.42 7.74 -0.71
N ARG A 108 -7.54 8.31 -0.23
CA ARG A 108 -8.88 7.72 -0.46
C ARG A 108 -9.25 7.70 -1.95
N ASP A 109 -8.77 8.68 -2.71
CA ASP A 109 -8.85 8.76 -4.17
C ASP A 109 -8.32 7.48 -4.86
N VAL A 110 -7.17 6.98 -4.42
CA VAL A 110 -6.57 5.74 -4.93
C VAL A 110 -7.40 4.52 -4.54
N ALA A 111 -7.88 4.46 -3.30
CA ALA A 111 -8.68 3.35 -2.81
C ALA A 111 -9.99 3.19 -3.59
N ASP A 112 -10.68 4.30 -3.87
CA ASP A 112 -11.90 4.32 -4.67
C ASP A 112 -11.61 3.93 -6.13
N ALA A 113 -10.51 4.42 -6.69
CA ALA A 113 -10.12 4.13 -8.06
C ALA A 113 -9.70 2.66 -8.29
N LEU A 114 -9.18 1.97 -7.28
CA LEU A 114 -8.84 0.54 -7.35
C LEU A 114 -10.08 -0.36 -7.43
N ILE A 115 -11.18 0.03 -6.79
CA ILE A 115 -12.47 -0.69 -6.89
C ILE A 115 -12.95 -0.68 -8.35
N ASP A 116 -12.79 0.46 -9.02
CA ASP A 116 -13.15 0.63 -10.42
C ASP A 116 -12.15 -0.01 -11.41
N ASN A 117 -10.88 -0.18 -11.00
CA ASN A 117 -9.79 -0.65 -11.86
C ASN A 117 -9.07 -1.85 -11.22
N ILE A 118 -9.82 -2.95 -11.07
CA ILE A 118 -9.36 -4.14 -10.34
C ILE A 118 -8.10 -4.80 -10.94
N SER A 119 -7.77 -4.53 -12.21
CA SER A 119 -6.56 -5.04 -12.87
C SER A 119 -5.28 -4.28 -12.47
N CYS A 120 -5.41 -3.10 -11.87
CA CYS A 120 -4.29 -2.26 -11.45
C CYS A 120 -3.86 -2.57 -10.00
N SER A 121 -2.61 -2.23 -9.68
CA SER A 121 -2.11 -2.20 -8.31
C SER A 121 -2.18 -0.78 -7.73
N ALA A 122 -2.15 -0.63 -6.41
CA ALA A 122 -2.17 0.69 -5.78
C ALA A 122 -0.96 1.54 -6.20
N GLN A 123 0.22 0.93 -6.30
CA GLN A 123 1.43 1.62 -6.73
C GLN A 123 1.30 2.15 -8.16
N SER A 124 0.72 1.36 -9.08
CA SER A 124 0.45 1.83 -10.43
C SER A 124 -0.50 3.02 -10.42
N MET A 125 -1.62 2.92 -9.68
CA MET A 125 -2.59 4.02 -9.57
C MET A 125 -1.98 5.30 -8.97
N ILE A 126 -1.16 5.17 -7.93
CA ILE A 126 -0.41 6.29 -7.34
C ILE A 126 0.53 6.91 -8.37
N ASN A 127 1.31 6.08 -9.08
CA ASN A 127 2.22 6.59 -10.11
C ASN A 127 1.47 7.30 -11.23
N HIS A 128 0.28 6.80 -11.61
CA HIS A 128 -0.57 7.42 -12.64
C HIS A 128 -1.15 8.76 -12.18
N LEU A 129 -1.54 8.88 -10.92
CA LEU A 129 -2.13 10.10 -10.36
C LEU A 129 -1.08 11.17 -10.01
N ASP A 130 0.07 10.74 -9.48
CA ASP A 130 1.09 11.65 -8.94
C ASP A 130 2.08 12.13 -10.01
N ASN A 131 2.45 11.27 -10.97
CA ASN A 131 3.46 11.59 -12.00
C ASN A 131 2.83 11.98 -13.34
N GLY A 132 1.69 12.68 -13.31
CA GLY A 132 0.92 13.04 -14.51
C GLY A 132 1.77 13.22 -15.78
N GLU A 133 1.47 12.43 -16.80
CA GLU A 133 1.75 12.75 -18.21
C GLU A 133 3.19 13.16 -18.58
N GLN A 134 4.23 12.37 -18.24
CA GLN A 134 5.50 12.47 -18.97
C GLN A 134 5.82 11.18 -19.72
N GLY A 135 5.40 11.15 -20.99
CA GLY A 135 6.05 10.32 -22.02
C GLY A 135 5.42 8.96 -22.33
N ARG A 136 4.11 8.77 -22.17
CA ARG A 136 3.43 7.58 -22.73
C ARG A 136 2.25 7.94 -23.61
N ASP A 137 2.28 7.29 -24.76
CA ASP A 137 1.22 7.24 -25.74
C ASP A 137 -0.09 6.74 -25.09
N PRO A 138 -1.16 7.54 -25.08
CA PRO A 138 -2.46 7.14 -24.54
C PRO A 138 -3.01 5.87 -25.20
N GLU A 139 -2.41 5.41 -26.32
CA GLU A 139 -2.78 4.19 -27.02
C GLU A 139 -2.36 2.86 -26.33
N THR A 140 -1.52 2.88 -25.30
CA THR A 140 -1.14 1.64 -24.58
C THR A 140 -1.93 1.44 -23.29
N ASP A 141 -2.28 2.51 -22.55
CA ASP A 141 -2.89 2.40 -21.21
C ASP A 141 -4.40 2.11 -21.23
N TRP A 142 -5.14 2.61 -22.22
CA TRP A 142 -6.59 2.36 -22.34
C TRP A 142 -6.98 0.91 -22.63
N LEU A 143 -6.07 0.10 -23.20
CA LEU A 143 -6.31 -1.33 -23.49
C LEU A 143 -5.96 -2.24 -22.31
N THR A 144 -5.15 -1.77 -21.36
CA THR A 144 -4.76 -2.52 -20.13
C THR A 144 -5.72 -2.29 -18.96
N ILE A 145 -6.45 -1.16 -18.97
CA ILE A 145 -7.42 -0.78 -17.93
C ILE A 145 -8.81 -1.39 -18.19
N LEU A 146 -9.10 -1.78 -19.43
CA LEU A 146 -10.33 -2.52 -19.75
C LEU A 146 -10.12 -4.02 -19.48
N PRO A 147 -11.12 -4.74 -18.96
CA PRO A 147 -11.07 -6.20 -18.95
C PRO A 147 -10.81 -6.71 -20.37
N ILE A 148 -10.11 -7.86 -20.49
CA ILE A 148 -9.89 -8.55 -21.77
C ILE A 148 -11.21 -8.53 -22.54
N ARG A 149 -11.21 -7.90 -23.71
CA ARG A 149 -12.36 -7.88 -24.61
C ARG A 149 -12.90 -9.30 -24.76
N VAL A 150 -14.13 -9.54 -24.31
CA VAL A 150 -15.05 -10.30 -25.16
C VAL A 150 -15.10 -9.50 -26.45
N LYS A 151 -14.67 -10.10 -27.55
CA LYS A 151 -14.63 -9.46 -28.87
C LYS A 151 -15.95 -8.67 -29.06
N PRO A 152 -15.92 -7.34 -29.25
CA PRO A 152 -17.10 -6.68 -29.76
C PRO A 152 -17.29 -7.22 -31.16
N ASP A 153 -18.44 -7.86 -31.40
CA ASP A 153 -18.87 -8.19 -32.74
C ASP A 153 -18.75 -6.94 -33.60
N THR A 154 -18.15 -7.13 -34.75
CA THR A 154 -17.99 -6.15 -35.83
C THR A 154 -19.34 -5.88 -36.46
N ASP A 155 -20.27 -5.29 -35.72
CA ASP A 155 -21.46 -4.69 -36.31
C ASP A 155 -21.90 -3.45 -35.52
N THR A 156 -21.99 -2.35 -36.25
CA THR A 156 -22.52 -1.08 -35.78
C THR A 156 -24.03 -1.22 -35.59
N GLY A 157 -24.46 -1.51 -34.36
CA GLY A 157 -25.87 -1.54 -33.96
C GLY A 157 -25.93 -2.01 -32.52
N HIS A 158 -26.26 -1.21 -31.52
CA HIS A 158 -27.45 -0.37 -31.43
C HIS A 158 -27.16 0.79 -30.47
N VAL A 159 -27.34 2.04 -30.93
CA VAL A 159 -27.17 3.26 -30.12
C VAL A 159 -27.96 3.17 -28.80
N GLY A 160 -29.13 2.53 -28.81
CA GLY A 160 -29.94 2.31 -27.61
C GLY A 160 -29.24 1.50 -26.50
N GLN A 161 -28.46 0.46 -26.85
CA GLN A 161 -27.74 -0.37 -25.89
C GLN A 161 -26.53 0.36 -25.32
N PHE A 162 -25.79 1.09 -26.16
CA PHE A 162 -24.68 1.94 -25.73
C PHE A 162 -25.15 3.07 -24.80
N LEU A 163 -26.28 3.70 -25.11
CA LEU A 163 -26.86 4.73 -24.24
C LEU A 163 -27.42 4.14 -22.94
N ALA A 164 -27.95 2.92 -22.95
CA ALA A 164 -28.36 2.23 -21.73
C ALA A 164 -27.15 1.92 -20.82
N ASP A 165 -26.04 1.47 -21.40
CA ASP A 165 -24.79 1.25 -20.68
C ASP A 165 -24.17 2.56 -20.15
N LEU A 166 -24.26 3.66 -20.91
CA LEU A 166 -23.86 4.98 -20.42
C LEU A 166 -24.77 5.50 -19.30
N ARG A 167 -26.06 5.12 -19.29
CA ARG A 167 -26.99 5.51 -18.22
C ARG A 167 -26.71 4.74 -16.93
N SER A 168 -26.25 3.49 -17.00
CA SER A 168 -25.82 2.71 -15.84
C SER A 168 -24.45 3.18 -15.30
N HIS A 169 -23.62 3.84 -16.13
CA HIS A 169 -22.29 4.32 -15.75
C HIS A 169 -22.17 5.86 -15.80
N ARG A 170 -22.76 6.56 -14.83
CA ARG A 170 -22.70 8.03 -14.74
C ARG A 170 -21.25 8.53 -14.64
N ARG A 171 -20.95 9.67 -15.28
CA ARG A 171 -19.64 10.36 -15.29
C ARG A 171 -18.47 9.61 -15.94
N LYS A 172 -18.68 8.43 -16.53
CA LYS A 172 -17.62 7.67 -17.23
C LYS A 172 -17.70 7.93 -18.74
N TRP A 173 -16.56 8.27 -19.36
CA TRP A 173 -16.44 8.39 -20.81
C TRP A 173 -16.38 7.00 -21.45
N ARG A 174 -17.12 6.80 -22.54
CA ARG A 174 -17.13 5.56 -23.33
C ARG A 174 -16.92 5.87 -24.81
N MET A 175 -16.10 5.07 -25.46
CA MET A 175 -15.89 5.15 -26.91
C MET A 175 -17.08 4.51 -27.61
N TRP A 176 -17.73 5.27 -28.47
CA TRP A 176 -18.77 4.81 -29.38
C TRP A 176 -18.17 4.05 -30.57
N GLY A 177 -17.16 4.64 -31.20
CA GLY A 177 -16.57 4.08 -32.41
C GLY A 177 -15.27 4.76 -32.81
N ARG A 178 -14.56 4.13 -33.74
CA ARG A 178 -13.32 4.64 -34.34
C ARG A 178 -13.55 4.82 -35.83
N TYR A 179 -13.09 5.93 -36.37
CA TYR A 179 -13.33 6.30 -37.77
C TYR A 179 -12.02 6.68 -38.44
N PRO A 180 -11.78 6.26 -39.69
CA PRO A 180 -10.51 6.52 -40.38
C PRO A 180 -10.26 8.01 -40.66
N THR A 181 -11.30 8.84 -40.64
CA THR A 181 -11.21 10.27 -40.92
C THR A 181 -11.91 11.11 -39.84
N PRO A 182 -11.42 12.33 -39.54
CA PRO A 182 -12.08 13.24 -38.61
C PRO A 182 -13.51 13.57 -39.03
N SER A 183 -13.74 13.83 -40.33
CA SER A 183 -15.07 14.12 -40.86
C SER A 183 -16.06 12.97 -40.69
N GLY A 184 -15.58 11.71 -40.75
CA GLY A 184 -16.39 10.53 -40.46
C GLY A 184 -16.79 10.45 -38.99
N ALA A 185 -15.84 10.72 -38.08
CA ALA A 185 -16.11 10.78 -36.65
C ALA A 185 -17.07 11.91 -36.27
N ASP A 186 -16.92 13.10 -36.86
CA ASP A 186 -17.78 14.25 -36.55
C ASP A 186 -19.23 14.03 -36.98
N ARG A 187 -19.43 13.41 -38.16
CA ARG A 187 -20.77 13.02 -38.64
C ARG A 187 -21.44 12.05 -37.65
N GLU A 188 -20.69 11.08 -37.16
CA GLU A 188 -21.19 10.07 -36.24
C GLU A 188 -21.41 10.61 -34.83
N ALA A 189 -20.54 11.51 -34.36
CA ALA A 189 -20.75 12.24 -33.12
C ALA A 189 -22.02 13.11 -33.18
N GLN A 190 -22.31 13.73 -34.33
CA GLN A 190 -23.53 14.52 -34.52
C GLN A 190 -24.78 13.62 -34.53
N MET A 191 -24.74 12.47 -35.21
CA MET A 191 -25.83 11.49 -35.18
C MET A 191 -26.07 10.96 -33.76
N LEU A 192 -25.00 10.65 -33.02
CA LEU A 192 -25.08 10.18 -31.65
C LEU A 192 -25.68 11.25 -30.71
N ARG A 193 -25.29 12.53 -30.86
CA ARG A 193 -25.90 13.65 -30.10
C ARG A 193 -27.40 13.77 -30.37
N GLN A 194 -27.81 13.66 -31.64
CA GLN A 194 -29.23 13.73 -32.02
C GLN A 194 -30.05 12.59 -31.42
N GLN A 195 -29.49 11.37 -31.39
CA GLN A 195 -30.18 10.19 -30.86
C GLN A 195 -30.13 10.09 -29.33
N ALA A 196 -29.08 10.59 -28.69
CA ALA A 196 -28.91 10.56 -27.24
C ALA A 196 -29.75 11.61 -26.51
N GLY A 197 -30.06 12.74 -27.17
CA GLY A 197 -30.78 13.86 -26.59
C GLY A 197 -29.92 14.75 -25.67
N PRO A 198 -30.50 15.79 -25.04
CA PRO A 198 -29.77 16.86 -24.34
C PRO A 198 -29.15 16.48 -22.97
N GLY A 199 -28.77 15.21 -22.78
CA GLY A 199 -28.27 14.70 -21.49
C GLY A 199 -26.93 13.98 -21.56
N PHE A 200 -26.20 14.09 -22.67
CA PHE A 200 -24.93 13.42 -22.89
C PHE A 200 -23.90 14.36 -23.51
N ASP A 201 -22.68 14.35 -22.96
CA ASP A 201 -21.52 15.00 -23.54
C ASP A 201 -20.94 14.07 -24.61
N VAL A 202 -20.72 14.56 -25.83
CA VAL A 202 -20.13 13.77 -26.93
C VAL A 202 -18.97 14.55 -27.54
N HIS A 203 -17.80 13.92 -27.68
CA HIS A 203 -16.59 14.52 -28.26
C HIS A 203 -15.92 13.61 -29.28
N THR A 204 -15.20 14.23 -30.22
CA THR A 204 -14.33 13.57 -31.18
C THR A 204 -12.87 13.85 -30.81
N VAL A 205 -12.01 12.84 -30.93
CA VAL A 205 -10.57 12.96 -30.65
C VAL A 205 -9.78 12.24 -31.74
N THR A 206 -8.92 12.96 -32.46
CA THR A 206 -7.95 12.36 -33.38
C THR A 206 -6.74 11.91 -32.57
N TYR A 207 -6.45 10.61 -32.57
CA TYR A 207 -5.41 10.03 -31.70
C TYR A 207 -4.36 9.24 -32.46
N ARG A 208 -4.42 9.19 -33.79
CA ARG A 208 -3.39 8.58 -34.64
C ARG A 208 -2.90 9.54 -35.71
N ALA A 209 -1.63 9.40 -36.08
CA ALA A 209 -0.99 10.15 -37.16
C ALA A 209 -1.60 9.86 -38.54
N ASP A 210 -2.34 8.77 -38.69
CA ASP A 210 -3.09 8.40 -39.91
C ASP A 210 -4.43 9.15 -40.05
N GLY A 211 -4.80 10.01 -39.10
CA GLY A 211 -6.07 10.75 -39.09
C GLY A 211 -7.24 10.00 -38.44
N THR A 212 -7.00 8.80 -37.90
CA THR A 212 -8.05 8.05 -37.20
C THR A 212 -8.56 8.82 -35.98
N THR A 213 -9.87 8.98 -35.94
CA THR A 213 -10.60 9.80 -34.97
C THR A 213 -11.65 8.96 -34.26
N GLY A 214 -11.66 9.01 -32.92
CA GLY A 214 -12.61 8.30 -32.07
C GLY A 214 -13.75 9.19 -31.65
N VAL A 215 -14.95 8.62 -31.54
CA VAL A 215 -16.13 9.28 -30.96
C VAL A 215 -16.33 8.77 -29.54
N PHE A 216 -16.49 9.68 -28.59
CA PHE A 216 -16.68 9.37 -27.18
C PHE A 216 -17.94 10.04 -26.65
N ALA A 217 -18.62 9.39 -25.72
CA ALA A 217 -19.79 9.93 -25.04
C ALA A 217 -19.72 9.70 -23.52
N ARG A 218 -20.33 10.59 -22.76
CA ARG A 218 -20.46 10.53 -21.30
C ARG A 218 -21.81 11.10 -20.90
N ARG A 219 -22.38 10.60 -19.81
CA ARG A 219 -23.44 11.31 -19.09
C ARG A 219 -22.83 12.19 -17.98
N PRO A 220 -23.02 13.52 -17.98
CA PRO A 220 -22.51 14.40 -16.92
C PRO A 220 -23.02 14.02 -15.52
#